data_AF-A0AAD4GLJ9-F1
#
_entry.id   AF-A0AAD4GLJ9-F1
#
_cell.length_a   1.000
_cell.length_b   1.000
_cell.length_c   1.000
_cell.angle_alpha   90.00
_cell.angle_beta   90.00
_cell.angle_gamma   90.00
#
_symmetry.space_group_name_H-M   'P 1'
#
loop_
_entity.id
_entity.type
_entity.pdbx_description
1 polymer ?
#
loop_
_entity_poly.entity_id
_entity_poly.type
_entity_poly.pdbx_seq_one_letter_code
_entity_poly.pdbx_strand_id
1 'polypeptide(L)'
;MPNPSVGSANPSTSLSALWGYILPVLNHIIHSPTNSTNKAPTIEPPYHIGIHTATYNYFTAQSKAANAHANSRADKGPSTVRSATRADLYEQLDKYFMDLAWELLLGTPEDDMALIQHYVKCTIDEDKGWLTLSDIFNVKEGNAWKAMSLKERRVEELKKWGYEEGGLAETLALAEQRAEAVSTLNCIVPLAALALRRFRTEFIEPLLAALKVKEKKGTPGAASVGDNVQELLGVQDISPEECLGLARDLTVTLCAISVRNGHPL
;
A
#
# COMPACT_ATOMS: atom_id res chain seq x y z
N MET A 1 6.35 20.51 10.61
CA MET A 1 6.44 21.21 9.30
C MET A 1 5.33 22.24 9.22
N PRO A 2 5.65 23.53 8.98
CA PRO A 2 4.65 24.61 8.86
C PRO A 2 3.85 24.53 7.57
N ASN A 3 2.64 25.08 7.61
CA ASN A 3 1.82 25.23 6.41
C ASN A 3 2.53 26.20 5.44
N PRO A 4 2.82 25.79 4.18
CA PRO A 4 3.39 26.70 3.21
C PRO A 4 2.46 27.90 3.03
N SER A 5 3.04 29.08 2.83
CA SER A 5 2.27 30.21 2.31
C SER A 5 1.79 29.85 0.92
N VAL A 6 0.59 29.28 0.87
CA VAL A 6 -0.14 29.11 -0.37
C VAL A 6 -0.35 30.52 -0.90
N GLY A 7 0.27 30.85 -2.04
CA GLY A 7 -0.02 32.11 -2.73
C GLY A 7 -1.50 32.22 -3.09
N SER A 8 -1.89 33.16 -3.93
CA SER A 8 -3.30 33.30 -4.35
C SER A 8 -3.90 32.06 -5.03
N ALA A 9 -3.09 31.03 -5.34
CA ALA A 9 -3.54 29.78 -5.93
C ALA A 9 -4.23 28.89 -4.88
N ASN A 10 -5.54 28.71 -5.03
CA ASN A 10 -6.32 27.78 -4.21
C ASN A 10 -5.96 26.33 -4.59
N PRO A 11 -5.49 25.50 -3.63
CA PRO A 11 -5.04 24.12 -3.89
C PRO A 11 -6.16 23.23 -4.42
N SER A 12 -7.43 23.56 -4.19
CA SER A 12 -8.58 22.76 -4.64
C SER A 12 -8.98 22.99 -6.09
N THR A 13 -8.31 23.89 -6.82
CA THR A 13 -8.72 24.30 -8.19
C THR A 13 -8.40 23.28 -9.26
N SER A 14 -7.35 22.48 -9.06
CA SER A 14 -6.92 21.45 -10.01
C SER A 14 -6.13 20.35 -9.28
N LEU A 15 -6.01 19.19 -9.91
CA LEU A 15 -5.19 18.09 -9.36
C LEU A 15 -3.74 18.51 -9.17
N SER A 16 -3.17 19.25 -10.12
CA SER A 16 -1.77 19.71 -10.04
C SER A 16 -1.55 20.67 -8.86
N ALA A 17 -2.48 21.60 -8.64
CA ALA A 17 -2.42 22.51 -7.49
C ALA A 17 -2.58 21.76 -6.16
N LEU A 18 -3.50 20.78 -6.09
CA LEU A 18 -3.69 19.95 -4.91
C LEU A 18 -2.45 19.11 -4.63
N TRP A 19 -1.90 18.48 -5.67
CA TRP A 19 -0.70 17.66 -5.56
C TRP A 19 0.51 18.47 -5.11
N GLY A 20 0.72 19.66 -5.67
CA GLY A 20 1.79 20.57 -5.24
C GLY A 20 1.67 21.01 -3.77
N TYR A 21 0.46 20.97 -3.21
CA TYR A 21 0.20 21.24 -1.80
C TYR A 21 0.38 20.00 -0.90
N ILE A 22 0.07 18.80 -1.39
CA ILE A 22 0.19 17.54 -0.63
C ILE A 22 1.62 16.98 -0.65
N LEU A 23 2.29 17.02 -1.80
CA LEU A 23 3.57 16.38 -2.05
C LEU A 23 4.66 16.77 -1.02
N PRO A 24 4.84 18.04 -0.63
CA PRO A 24 5.85 18.41 0.37
C PRO A 24 5.63 17.72 1.72
N VAL A 25 4.37 17.45 2.10
CA VAL A 25 4.05 16.75 3.34
C VAL A 25 4.32 15.27 3.24
N LEU A 26 3.98 14.63 2.12
CA LEU A 26 4.33 13.23 1.87
C LEU A 26 5.84 13.04 1.94
N ASN A 27 6.60 13.90 1.26
CA ASN A 27 8.06 13.85 1.31
C ASN A 27 8.59 14.07 2.73
N HIS A 28 7.99 14.99 3.50
CA HIS A 28 8.36 15.23 4.89
C HIS A 28 8.09 14.00 5.78
N ILE A 29 6.94 13.34 5.62
CA ILE A 29 6.61 12.14 6.39
C ILE A 29 7.61 11.02 6.09
N ILE A 30 7.93 10.82 4.81
CA ILE A 30 8.68 9.65 4.35
C ILE A 30 10.19 9.82 4.52
N HIS A 31 10.74 10.99 4.18
CA HIS A 31 12.19 11.20 4.16
C HIS A 31 12.75 11.88 5.40
N SER A 32 11.92 12.44 6.29
CA SER A 32 12.46 13.10 7.48
C SER A 32 13.03 12.07 8.44
N PRO A 33 14.26 12.26 8.94
CA PRO A 33 14.80 11.40 9.97
C PRO A 33 13.92 11.52 11.23
N THR A 34 13.36 10.40 11.66
CA THR A 34 12.59 10.32 12.91
C THR A 34 13.38 9.58 13.97
N ASN A 35 13.44 10.14 15.17
CA ASN A 35 14.03 9.48 16.34
C ASN A 35 13.09 8.39 16.91
N SER A 36 11.83 8.37 16.49
CA SER A 36 10.82 7.40 16.90
C SER A 36 10.31 6.62 15.70
N THR A 37 10.45 5.30 15.72
CA THR A 37 9.87 4.41 14.69
C THR A 37 8.34 4.48 14.75
N ASN A 38 7.76 4.38 15.95
CA ASN A 38 6.32 4.23 16.14
C ASN A 38 5.49 5.51 15.88
N LYS A 39 6.10 6.58 15.35
CA LYS A 39 5.41 7.85 15.13
C LYS A 39 5.98 8.58 13.93
N ALA A 40 5.11 8.86 12.97
CA ALA A 40 5.42 9.70 11.82
C ALA A 40 5.91 11.10 12.25
N PRO A 41 6.79 11.73 11.45
CA PRO A 41 7.22 13.10 11.66
C PRO A 41 6.04 14.07 11.85
N THR A 42 6.14 14.97 12.82
CA THR A 42 5.04 15.86 13.18
C THR A 42 4.78 16.93 12.13
N ILE A 43 3.52 17.03 11.72
CA ILE A 43 2.98 18.08 10.86
C ILE A 43 2.22 19.06 11.73
N GLU A 44 2.33 20.36 11.45
CA GLU A 44 1.57 21.34 12.23
C GLU A 44 0.06 21.16 12.00
N PRO A 45 -0.78 21.21 13.05
CA PRO A 45 -2.22 20.99 12.93
C PRO A 45 -2.91 21.84 11.84
N PRO A 46 -2.57 23.13 11.63
CA PRO A 46 -3.15 23.92 10.54
C PRO A 46 -2.89 23.34 9.15
N TYR A 47 -1.72 22.73 8.92
CA TYR A 47 -1.39 22.15 7.63
C TYR A 47 -2.13 20.84 7.40
N HIS A 48 -2.20 19.97 8.41
CA HIS A 48 -3.01 18.75 8.36
C HIS A 48 -4.48 19.06 8.04
N ILE A 49 -5.07 20.03 8.74
CA ILE A 49 -6.44 20.50 8.47
C ILE A 49 -6.54 21.07 7.05
N GLY A 50 -5.56 21.87 6.62
CA GLY A 50 -5.52 22.44 5.29
C GLY A 50 -5.52 21.38 4.18
N ILE A 51 -4.76 20.29 4.33
CA ILE A 51 -4.72 19.18 3.37
C ILE A 51 -6.10 18.50 3.29
N HIS A 52 -6.71 18.20 4.43
CA HIS A 52 -8.04 17.59 4.48
C HIS A 52 -9.08 18.48 3.79
N THR A 53 -9.13 19.78 4.14
CA THR A 53 -10.05 20.75 3.53
C THR A 53 -9.80 20.90 2.02
N ALA A 54 -8.54 21.01 1.60
CA ALA A 54 -8.20 21.17 0.19
C ALA A 54 -8.63 19.96 -0.64
N THR A 55 -8.41 18.75 -0.11
CA THR A 55 -8.78 17.47 -0.75
C THR A 55 -10.29 17.32 -0.84
N TYR A 56 -11.01 17.60 0.26
CA TYR A 56 -12.47 17.59 0.27
C TYR A 56 -13.04 18.55 -0.78
N ASN A 57 -12.59 19.81 -0.77
CA ASN A 57 -13.06 20.85 -1.68
C ASN A 57 -12.76 20.51 -3.15
N TYR A 58 -11.59 19.91 -3.44
CA TYR A 58 -11.26 19.43 -4.78
C TYR A 58 -12.31 18.41 -5.26
N PHE A 59 -12.57 17.37 -4.47
CA PHE A 59 -13.57 16.36 -4.84
C PHE A 59 -14.99 16.91 -4.92
N THR A 60 -15.36 17.86 -4.06
CA THR A 60 -16.66 18.54 -4.12
C THR A 60 -16.79 19.36 -5.40
N ALA A 61 -15.77 20.14 -5.78
CA ALA A 61 -15.78 20.96 -7.00
C ALA A 61 -15.88 20.09 -8.25
N GLN A 62 -15.09 19.01 -8.31
CA GLN A 62 -15.09 18.07 -9.42
C GLN A 62 -16.43 17.33 -9.56
N SER A 63 -17.03 16.92 -8.44
CA SER A 63 -18.35 16.28 -8.46
C SER A 63 -19.44 17.24 -8.97
N LYS A 64 -19.38 18.52 -8.60
CA LYS A 64 -20.33 19.55 -9.09
C LYS A 64 -20.16 19.79 -10.60
N ALA A 65 -18.94 19.87 -11.10
CA ALA A 65 -18.65 20.03 -12.52
C ALA A 65 -19.17 18.84 -13.36
N ALA A 66 -18.93 17.61 -12.90
CA ALA A 66 -19.43 16.40 -13.56
C ALA A 66 -20.96 16.38 -13.67
N ASN A 67 -21.67 16.76 -12.59
CA ASN A 67 -23.13 16.82 -12.56
C ASN A 67 -23.70 17.91 -13.48
N ALA A 68 -23.03 19.07 -13.59
CA ALA A 68 -23.45 20.15 -14.49
C ALA A 68 -23.40 19.71 -15.96
N HIS A 69 -22.38 18.92 -16.35
CA HIS A 69 -22.27 18.38 -17.69
C HIS A 69 -23.30 17.29 -18.00
N ALA A 70 -23.66 16.45 -17.03
CA ALA A 70 -24.66 15.40 -17.20
C ALA A 70 -26.05 15.95 -17.57
N ASN A 71 -26.46 17.08 -16.99
CA ASN A 71 -27.77 17.69 -17.27
C ASN A 71 -27.87 18.32 -18.67
N SER A 72 -26.75 18.51 -19.37
CA SER A 72 -26.71 19.16 -20.69
C SER A 72 -26.81 18.18 -21.87
N ARG A 73 -26.64 16.88 -21.65
CA ARG A 73 -26.66 15.84 -22.71
C ARG A 73 -27.77 14.82 -22.45
N ALA A 74 -29.00 15.16 -22.87
CA ALA A 74 -30.13 14.23 -22.91
C ALA A 74 -30.14 13.33 -24.16
N ASP A 75 -29.05 13.26 -24.92
CA ASP A 75 -28.99 12.51 -26.17
C ASP A 75 -28.23 11.18 -26.02
N LYS A 76 -28.85 10.12 -26.55
CA LYS A 76 -28.71 8.73 -26.14
C LYS A 76 -27.44 8.09 -26.69
N GLY A 77 -26.46 7.83 -25.82
CA GLY A 77 -25.38 6.90 -26.09
C GLY A 77 -24.79 6.34 -24.79
N PRO A 78 -24.40 5.05 -24.72
CA PRO A 78 -23.72 4.48 -23.57
C PRO A 78 -22.28 5.01 -23.54
N SER A 79 -22.11 6.26 -23.15
CA SER A 79 -20.80 6.87 -23.01
C SER A 79 -20.25 6.47 -21.64
N THR A 80 -19.23 5.62 -21.66
CA THR A 80 -18.30 5.33 -20.58
C THR A 80 -17.50 6.60 -20.22
N VAL A 81 -18.19 7.69 -19.89
CA VAL A 81 -17.58 8.90 -19.32
C VAL A 81 -17.21 8.50 -17.91
N ARG A 82 -16.01 7.91 -17.82
CA ARG A 82 -15.33 7.48 -16.61
C ARG A 82 -15.54 8.54 -15.53
N SER A 83 -15.90 8.08 -14.34
CA SER A 83 -15.70 8.73 -13.05
C SER A 83 -14.21 9.02 -12.75
N ALA A 84 -13.45 9.47 -13.76
CA ALA A 84 -12.00 9.67 -13.76
C ALA A 84 -11.58 10.61 -12.63
N THR A 85 -12.41 11.59 -12.28
CA THR A 85 -12.00 12.70 -11.42
C THR A 85 -11.66 12.35 -9.97
N ARG A 86 -12.10 11.19 -9.47
CA ARG A 86 -11.66 10.66 -8.16
C ARG A 86 -10.49 9.69 -8.26
N ALA A 87 -10.36 9.00 -9.38
CA ALA A 87 -9.26 8.09 -9.64
C ALA A 87 -7.95 8.86 -9.81
N ASP A 88 -7.98 10.07 -10.38
CA ASP A 88 -6.76 10.81 -10.71
C ASP A 88 -5.84 11.07 -9.50
N LEU A 89 -6.39 11.41 -8.32
CA LEU A 89 -5.57 11.59 -7.10
C LEU A 89 -5.00 10.26 -6.60
N TYR A 90 -5.78 9.18 -6.71
CA TYR A 90 -5.31 7.84 -6.36
C TYR A 90 -4.21 7.37 -7.30
N GLU A 91 -4.35 7.60 -8.61
CA GLU A 91 -3.31 7.30 -9.61
C GLU A 91 -2.03 8.10 -9.34
N GLN A 92 -2.16 9.36 -8.92
CA GLN A 92 -1.02 10.19 -8.55
C GLN A 92 -0.30 9.68 -7.29
N LEU A 93 -1.06 9.23 -6.28
CA LEU A 93 -0.51 8.60 -5.07
C LEU A 93 0.16 7.25 -5.40
N ASP A 94 -0.50 6.42 -6.21
CA ASP A 94 0.04 5.13 -6.65
C ASP A 94 1.35 5.30 -7.43
N LYS A 95 1.39 6.26 -8.35
CA LYS A 95 2.63 6.63 -9.04
C LYS A 95 3.71 7.10 -8.07
N TYR A 96 3.36 7.93 -7.09
CA TYR A 96 4.32 8.41 -6.09
C TYR A 96 4.93 7.26 -5.27
N PHE A 97 4.11 6.32 -4.79
CA PHE A 97 4.63 5.16 -4.04
C PHE A 97 5.42 4.18 -4.91
N MET A 98 5.05 4.05 -6.19
CA MET A 98 5.86 3.32 -7.16
C MET A 98 7.23 3.99 -7.31
N ASP A 99 7.27 5.28 -7.65
CA ASP A 99 8.51 6.04 -7.82
C ASP A 99 9.38 5.99 -6.55
N LEU A 100 8.77 6.06 -5.36
CA LEU A 100 9.44 5.90 -4.07
C LEU A 100 10.03 4.50 -3.87
N ALA A 101 9.27 3.44 -4.19
CA ALA A 101 9.79 2.07 -4.11
C ALA A 101 10.98 1.87 -5.05
N TRP A 102 10.95 2.50 -6.22
CA TRP A 102 12.06 2.52 -7.16
C TRP A 102 13.25 3.34 -6.66
N GLU A 103 13.03 4.52 -6.08
CA GLU A 103 14.08 5.32 -5.45
C GLU A 103 14.77 4.54 -4.33
N LEU A 104 13.98 3.87 -3.48
CA LEU A 104 14.46 2.97 -2.45
C LEU A 104 15.29 1.84 -3.07
N LEU A 105 14.78 1.14 -4.08
CA LEU A 105 15.53 0.08 -4.77
C LEU A 105 16.83 0.58 -5.43
N LEU A 106 16.88 1.81 -5.94
CA LEU A 106 18.06 2.38 -6.59
C LEU A 106 19.07 2.97 -5.58
N GLY A 107 18.58 3.44 -4.43
CA GLY A 107 19.39 4.03 -3.36
C GLY A 107 20.07 2.99 -2.47
N THR A 108 19.86 1.70 -2.72
CA THR A 108 20.36 0.67 -1.81
C THR A 108 21.82 0.36 -2.01
N PRO A 109 22.56 0.12 -0.90
CA PRO A 109 23.91 -0.40 -0.98
C PRO A 109 23.92 -1.69 -1.82
N GLU A 110 24.98 -1.91 -2.61
CA GLU A 110 25.17 -3.18 -3.35
C GLU A 110 25.28 -4.41 -2.42
N ASP A 111 25.38 -4.20 -1.11
CA ASP A 111 25.43 -5.25 -0.10
C ASP A 111 24.02 -5.70 0.31
N ASP A 112 23.64 -6.90 -0.14
CA ASP A 112 22.34 -7.56 0.05
C ASP A 112 21.89 -7.65 1.54
N MET A 113 22.80 -7.52 2.50
CA MET A 113 22.49 -7.61 3.94
C MET A 113 22.12 -6.29 4.60
N ALA A 114 22.78 -5.20 4.22
CA ALA A 114 22.40 -3.85 4.67
C ALA A 114 21.01 -3.47 4.12
N LEU A 115 20.67 -4.00 2.94
CA LEU A 115 19.36 -3.94 2.31
C LEU A 115 18.26 -4.49 3.22
N ILE A 116 18.41 -5.75 3.68
CA ILE A 116 17.39 -6.45 4.48
C ILE A 116 17.20 -5.75 5.85
N GLN A 117 18.29 -5.35 6.50
CA GLN A 117 18.24 -4.69 7.82
C GLN A 117 17.59 -3.30 7.77
N HIS A 118 17.74 -2.56 6.67
CA HIS A 118 17.14 -1.23 6.50
C HIS A 118 15.62 -1.31 6.24
N TYR A 119 15.17 -2.27 5.41
CA TYR A 119 13.76 -2.34 4.96
C TYR A 119 12.80 -3.02 5.93
N VAL A 120 13.27 -4.02 6.67
CA VAL A 120 12.46 -4.69 7.72
C VAL A 120 11.90 -3.67 8.72
N LYS A 121 12.67 -2.62 9.02
CA LYS A 121 12.30 -1.57 9.98
C LYS A 121 11.21 -0.61 9.45
N CYS A 122 11.14 -0.33 8.15
CA CYS A 122 10.18 0.62 7.57
C CYS A 122 8.78 0.01 7.33
N THR A 123 8.68 -1.31 7.15
CA THR A 123 7.41 -2.00 6.87
C THR A 123 6.46 -2.12 8.07
N ILE A 124 6.92 -1.76 9.26
CA ILE A 124 6.20 -1.98 10.53
C ILE A 124 5.23 -0.83 10.87
N ASP A 125 5.30 0.33 10.20
CA ASP A 125 4.79 1.57 10.79
C ASP A 125 3.46 2.17 10.25
N GLU A 126 2.80 1.68 9.19
CA GLU A 126 1.61 2.40 8.67
C GLU A 126 0.48 1.49 8.19
N ASP A 127 -0.75 1.80 8.62
CA ASP A 127 -1.90 0.90 8.83
C ASP A 127 -3.18 1.34 8.06
N LYS A 128 -4.04 0.36 7.63
CA LYS A 128 -5.51 0.40 7.29
C LYS A 128 -6.06 0.56 5.84
N GLY A 129 -6.74 -0.47 5.26
CA GLY A 129 -8.20 -0.63 4.95
C GLY A 129 -8.64 -1.28 3.58
N TRP A 130 -9.85 -1.86 3.42
CA TRP A 130 -10.24 -2.70 2.24
C TRP A 130 -11.62 -2.31 1.68
N LEU A 131 -11.73 -1.61 0.53
CA LEU A 131 -13.00 -1.55 -0.23
C LEU A 131 -12.77 -1.40 -1.74
N THR A 132 -13.38 -2.29 -2.53
CA THR A 132 -13.45 -2.15 -3.99
C THR A 132 -14.51 -1.11 -4.38
N LEU A 133 -14.27 -0.30 -5.43
CA LEU A 133 -15.28 0.66 -5.96
C LEU A 133 -16.62 -0.04 -6.23
N SER A 134 -16.57 -1.25 -6.78
CA SER A 134 -17.74 -2.06 -7.08
C SER A 134 -18.56 -2.42 -5.84
N ASP A 135 -17.93 -2.54 -4.66
CA ASP A 135 -18.62 -2.88 -3.40
C ASP A 135 -19.24 -1.66 -2.73
N ILE A 136 -18.65 -0.48 -2.93
CA ILE A 136 -19.22 0.81 -2.49
C ILE A 136 -20.44 1.19 -3.35
N PHE A 137 -20.40 0.88 -4.65
CA PHE A 137 -21.43 1.30 -5.61
C PHE A 137 -22.50 0.22 -5.92
N ASN A 138 -22.34 -1.05 -5.49
CA ASN A 138 -23.37 -2.09 -5.70
C ASN A 138 -24.31 -2.35 -4.51
N VAL A 139 -24.24 -1.57 -3.43
CA VAL A 139 -25.30 -1.60 -2.42
C VAL A 139 -26.51 -0.81 -2.94
N LYS A 140 -27.28 -1.42 -3.84
CA LYS A 140 -28.68 -1.02 -4.02
C LYS A 140 -29.41 -1.44 -2.74
N GLU A 141 -30.09 -0.49 -2.10
CA GLU A 141 -30.99 -0.70 -0.97
C GLU A 141 -31.93 -1.89 -1.25
N GLY A 142 -31.77 -3.01 -0.52
CA GLY A 142 -32.71 -4.14 -0.60
C GLY A 142 -32.17 -5.55 -0.34
N ASN A 143 -30.85 -5.78 -0.27
CA ASN A 143 -30.30 -7.13 -0.41
C ASN A 143 -29.56 -7.62 0.86
N ALA A 144 -30.24 -7.66 2.02
CA ALA A 144 -29.62 -8.05 3.31
C ALA A 144 -28.89 -9.42 3.29
N TRP A 145 -29.36 -10.37 2.47
CA TRP A 145 -28.72 -11.69 2.31
C TRP A 145 -27.37 -11.63 1.59
N LYS A 146 -27.16 -10.68 0.65
CA LYS A 146 -25.86 -10.47 0.00
C LYS A 146 -24.85 -9.84 0.96
N ALA A 147 -25.31 -9.01 1.89
CA ALA A 147 -24.45 -8.42 2.91
C ALA A 147 -23.93 -9.46 3.91
N MET A 148 -24.74 -10.47 4.28
CA MET A 148 -24.26 -11.59 5.10
C MET A 148 -23.24 -12.45 4.36
N SER A 149 -23.50 -12.80 3.10
CA SER A 149 -22.55 -13.57 2.27
C SER A 149 -21.21 -12.85 2.06
N LEU A 150 -21.21 -11.51 1.94
CA LEU A 150 -19.97 -10.73 1.87
C LEU A 150 -19.19 -10.73 3.17
N LYS A 151 -19.88 -10.68 4.32
CA LYS A 151 -19.22 -10.76 5.64
C LYS A 151 -18.59 -12.14 5.85
N GLU A 152 -19.29 -13.21 5.51
CA GLU A 152 -18.76 -14.58 5.59
C GLU A 152 -17.55 -14.76 4.67
N ARG A 153 -17.66 -14.34 3.40
CA ARG A 153 -16.55 -14.38 2.45
C ARG A 153 -15.36 -13.55 2.91
N ARG A 154 -15.60 -12.37 3.51
CA ARG A 154 -14.55 -11.55 4.12
C ARG A 154 -13.84 -12.31 5.24
N VAL A 155 -14.58 -12.94 6.15
CA VAL A 155 -13.99 -13.72 7.25
C VAL A 155 -13.19 -14.91 6.72
N GLU A 156 -13.65 -15.61 5.68
CA GLU A 156 -12.89 -16.69 5.03
C GLU A 156 -11.59 -16.18 4.39
N GLU A 157 -11.63 -15.04 3.71
CA GLU A 157 -10.42 -14.42 3.18
C GLU A 157 -9.48 -13.97 4.31
N LEU A 158 -9.99 -13.40 5.40
CA LEU A 158 -9.18 -13.00 6.55
C LEU A 158 -8.58 -14.20 7.30
N LYS A 159 -9.31 -15.32 7.41
CA LYS A 159 -8.78 -16.60 7.90
C LYS A 159 -7.59 -17.05 7.06
N LYS A 160 -7.67 -16.78 5.75
CA LYS A 160 -6.53 -16.64 4.82
C LYS A 160 -5.32 -16.14 5.58
N TRP A 161 -5.38 -14.87 5.98
CA TRP A 161 -4.33 -13.99 6.51
C TRP A 161 -3.99 -14.13 8.00
N GLY A 162 -4.44 -15.21 8.65
CA GLY A 162 -4.17 -15.49 10.06
C GLY A 162 -5.16 -14.85 11.04
N TYR A 163 -6.31 -14.40 10.56
CA TYR A 163 -7.42 -14.01 11.44
C TYR A 163 -8.10 -15.24 12.02
N GLU A 164 -8.25 -15.26 13.34
CA GLU A 164 -9.08 -16.23 14.05
C GLU A 164 -10.40 -15.55 14.45
N GLU A 165 -11.51 -16.27 14.26
CA GLU A 165 -12.84 -15.73 14.54
C GLU A 165 -13.00 -15.47 16.05
N GLY A 166 -13.28 -14.22 16.42
CA GLY A 166 -13.24 -13.77 17.82
C GLY A 166 -11.86 -13.32 18.32
N GLY A 167 -10.86 -13.21 17.44
CA GLY A 167 -9.56 -12.64 17.75
C GLY A 167 -9.60 -11.16 18.15
N LEU A 168 -8.47 -10.66 18.66
CA LEU A 168 -8.31 -9.26 19.04
C LEU A 168 -8.51 -8.32 17.83
N ALA A 169 -8.96 -7.09 18.09
CA ALA A 169 -9.16 -6.09 17.04
C ALA A 169 -7.88 -5.82 16.22
N GLU A 170 -6.72 -5.93 16.87
CA GLU A 170 -5.40 -5.77 16.23
C GLU A 170 -5.09 -6.89 15.23
N THR A 171 -5.42 -8.15 15.54
CA THR A 171 -5.17 -9.26 14.62
C THR A 171 -6.10 -9.23 13.41
N LEU A 172 -7.33 -8.74 13.59
CA LEU A 172 -8.26 -8.46 12.50
C LEU A 172 -7.72 -7.35 11.59
N ALA A 173 -7.29 -6.21 12.16
CA ALA A 173 -6.75 -5.10 11.39
C ALA A 173 -5.51 -5.52 10.57
N LEU A 174 -4.63 -6.29 11.19
CA LEU A 174 -3.41 -6.77 10.55
C LEU A 174 -3.70 -7.81 9.45
N ALA A 175 -4.67 -8.70 9.64
CA ALA A 175 -5.12 -9.62 8.61
C ALA A 175 -5.79 -8.90 7.43
N GLU A 176 -6.54 -7.82 7.70
CA GLU A 176 -7.15 -6.97 6.67
C GLU A 176 -6.07 -6.27 5.84
N GLN A 177 -5.14 -5.58 6.49
CA GLN A 177 -4.00 -4.93 5.83
C GLN A 177 -3.22 -5.89 4.93
N ARG A 178 -2.98 -7.10 5.42
CA ARG A 178 -2.30 -8.13 4.66
C ARG A 178 -3.07 -8.51 3.40
N ALA A 179 -4.36 -8.80 3.55
CA ALA A 179 -5.21 -9.08 2.41
C ALA A 179 -5.14 -7.95 1.36
N GLU A 180 -5.19 -6.70 1.80
CA GLU A 180 -5.21 -5.51 0.94
C GLU A 180 -3.92 -5.35 0.13
N ALA A 181 -2.77 -5.60 0.76
CA ALA A 181 -1.47 -5.58 0.08
C ALA A 181 -1.40 -6.60 -1.07
N VAL A 182 -2.24 -7.65 -1.03
CA VAL A 182 -2.32 -8.69 -2.07
C VAL A 182 -3.35 -8.42 -3.14
N SER A 183 -4.21 -7.44 -2.93
CA SER A 183 -5.20 -7.05 -3.93
C SER A 183 -4.55 -6.72 -5.27
N THR A 184 -5.27 -7.01 -6.36
CA THR A 184 -4.81 -6.62 -7.70
C THR A 184 -4.64 -5.11 -7.81
N LEU A 185 -3.73 -4.63 -8.66
CA LEU A 185 -3.47 -3.19 -8.87
C LEU A 185 -4.73 -2.37 -9.23
N ASN A 186 -5.75 -3.01 -9.78
CA ASN A 186 -7.04 -2.38 -10.13
C ASN A 186 -7.95 -2.12 -8.93
N CYS A 187 -7.57 -2.56 -7.72
CA CYS A 187 -8.33 -2.33 -6.50
C CYS A 187 -7.89 -1.02 -5.84
N ILE A 188 -8.87 -0.21 -5.43
CA ILE A 188 -8.60 0.88 -4.50
C ILE A 188 -8.34 0.25 -3.15
N VAL A 189 -7.15 0.52 -2.63
CA VAL A 189 -6.77 0.25 -1.26
C VAL A 189 -6.32 1.57 -0.64
N PRO A 190 -6.42 1.73 0.67
CA PRO A 190 -5.86 2.83 1.41
C PRO A 190 -4.35 2.87 1.34
N LEU A 191 -3.86 4.00 1.81
CA LEU A 191 -2.51 4.43 1.57
C LEU A 191 -1.46 3.45 2.08
N ALA A 192 -1.65 2.94 3.29
CA ALA A 192 -0.78 1.95 3.91
C ALA A 192 -0.66 0.68 3.06
N ALA A 193 -1.80 0.08 2.70
CA ALA A 193 -1.83 -1.11 1.87
C ALA A 193 -1.34 -0.86 0.45
N LEU A 194 -1.55 0.34 -0.10
CA LEU A 194 -1.02 0.75 -1.41
C LEU A 194 0.51 0.74 -1.40
N ALA A 195 1.12 1.34 -0.37
CA ALA A 195 2.56 1.35 -0.19
C ALA A 195 3.12 -0.07 -0.03
N LEU A 196 2.51 -0.91 0.82
CA LEU A 196 2.91 -2.31 1.00
C LEU A 196 2.75 -3.12 -0.30
N ARG A 197 1.67 -2.90 -1.06
CA ARG A 197 1.44 -3.55 -2.36
C ARG A 197 2.53 -3.19 -3.37
N ARG A 198 2.90 -1.91 -3.46
CA ARG A 198 3.98 -1.45 -4.35
C ARG A 198 5.33 -1.97 -3.91
N PHE A 199 5.63 -1.92 -2.61
CA PHE A 199 6.84 -2.53 -2.07
C PHE A 199 6.92 -4.03 -2.40
N ARG A 200 5.82 -4.78 -2.23
CA ARG A 200 5.81 -6.21 -2.58
C ARG A 200 6.07 -6.45 -4.07
N THR A 201 5.32 -5.78 -4.94
CA THR A 201 5.32 -6.05 -6.39
C THR A 201 6.56 -5.52 -7.10
N GLU A 202 7.10 -4.37 -6.68
CA GLU A 202 8.24 -3.74 -7.33
C GLU A 202 9.59 -4.15 -6.71
N PHE A 203 9.60 -4.62 -5.45
CA PHE A 203 10.84 -4.97 -4.75
C PHE A 203 10.90 -6.47 -4.42
N ILE A 204 9.93 -6.99 -3.68
CA ILE A 204 10.04 -8.33 -3.09
C ILE A 204 9.83 -9.44 -4.13
N GLU A 205 8.82 -9.32 -4.97
CA GLU A 205 8.55 -10.29 -6.04
C GLU A 205 9.75 -10.43 -7.01
N PRO A 206 10.36 -9.33 -7.50
CA PRO A 206 11.59 -9.40 -8.29
C PRO A 206 12.77 -10.06 -7.56
N LEU A 207 12.99 -9.74 -6.28
CA LEU A 207 14.05 -10.36 -5.48
C LEU A 207 13.84 -11.88 -5.37
N LEU A 208 12.62 -12.32 -5.06
CA LEU A 208 12.28 -13.74 -4.98
C LEU A 208 12.40 -14.45 -6.34
N ALA A 209 12.05 -13.77 -7.43
CA ALA A 209 12.21 -14.30 -8.78
C ALA A 209 13.69 -14.47 -9.15
N ALA A 210 14.55 -13.53 -8.78
CA ALA A 210 15.99 -13.60 -9.03
C ALA A 210 16.65 -14.79 -8.31
N LEU A 211 16.23 -15.09 -7.08
CA LEU A 211 16.72 -16.25 -6.32
C LEU A 211 16.43 -17.58 -7.05
N LYS A 212 15.23 -17.74 -7.63
CA LYS A 212 14.84 -18.95 -8.36
C LYS A 212 15.68 -19.22 -9.62
N VAL A 213 16.26 -18.18 -10.23
CA VAL A 213 17.08 -18.34 -11.44
C VAL A 213 18.41 -19.05 -11.12
N LYS A 214 18.91 -18.93 -9.89
CA LYS A 214 20.21 -19.46 -9.45
C LYS A 214 20.18 -20.99 -9.21
N GLU A 215 19.02 -21.56 -8.87
CA GLU A 215 18.86 -22.99 -8.50
C GLU A 215 18.91 -23.98 -9.68
N LYS A 216 19.05 -23.54 -10.94
CA LYS A 216 18.95 -24.41 -12.12
C LYS A 216 20.12 -25.39 -12.36
N LYS A 217 20.83 -25.86 -11.32
CA LYS A 217 21.87 -26.91 -11.48
C LYS A 217 21.77 -28.15 -10.58
N GLY A 218 20.73 -28.32 -9.77
CA GLY A 218 20.58 -29.58 -9.02
C GLY A 218 19.19 -29.77 -8.43
N THR A 219 18.53 -30.85 -8.83
CA THR A 219 17.40 -31.56 -8.19
C THR A 219 16.16 -30.75 -7.74
N PRO A 220 14.95 -31.04 -8.27
CA PRO A 220 13.74 -30.30 -7.93
C PRO A 220 13.20 -30.70 -6.54
N GLY A 221 13.71 -30.07 -5.49
CA GLY A 221 13.05 -29.99 -4.19
C GLY A 221 12.29 -28.68 -4.08
N ALA A 222 11.06 -28.70 -3.57
CA ALA A 222 10.30 -27.47 -3.29
C ALA A 222 10.91 -26.77 -2.07
N ALA A 223 11.96 -25.97 -2.26
CA ALA A 223 12.53 -25.15 -1.22
C ALA A 223 11.52 -24.10 -0.75
N SER A 224 11.33 -24.01 0.57
CA SER A 224 10.51 -22.98 1.20
C SER A 224 11.23 -21.64 1.08
N VAL A 225 10.50 -20.52 1.11
CA VAL A 225 11.11 -19.18 1.15
C VAL A 225 12.10 -19.05 2.32
N GLY A 226 11.83 -19.75 3.44
CA GLY A 226 12.75 -19.81 4.57
C GLY A 226 14.08 -20.49 4.27
N ASP A 227 14.10 -21.51 3.41
CA ASP A 227 15.32 -22.25 3.06
C ASP A 227 16.25 -21.37 2.20
N ASN A 228 15.67 -20.61 1.26
CA ASN A 228 16.41 -19.70 0.38
C ASN A 228 17.01 -18.52 1.16
N VAL A 229 16.31 -18.02 2.17
CA VAL A 229 16.81 -16.98 3.08
C VAL A 229 17.98 -17.52 3.89
N GLN A 230 17.87 -18.75 4.40
CA GLN A 230 18.94 -19.39 5.16
C GLN A 230 20.18 -19.65 4.29
N GLU A 231 20.01 -20.03 3.03
CA GLU A 231 21.11 -20.14 2.06
C GLU A 231 21.78 -18.79 1.78
N LEU A 232 20.99 -17.71 1.60
CA LEU A 232 21.51 -16.36 1.38
C LEU A 232 22.35 -15.87 2.58
N LEU A 233 21.86 -16.13 3.80
CA LEU A 233 22.54 -15.78 5.04
C LEU A 233 23.76 -16.67 5.32
N GLY A 234 23.76 -17.91 4.85
CA GLY A 234 24.86 -18.86 5.04
C GLY A 234 26.15 -18.52 4.27
N VAL A 235 26.13 -17.51 3.40
CA VAL A 235 27.31 -17.05 2.64
C VAL A 235 28.22 -16.13 3.48
N GLN A 236 27.78 -15.62 4.63
CA GLN A 236 28.55 -14.70 5.47
C GLN A 236 28.95 -15.33 6.82
N ASP A 237 30.06 -14.86 7.39
CA ASP A 237 30.54 -15.15 8.77
C ASP A 237 29.63 -14.48 9.84
N ILE A 238 28.31 -14.57 9.68
CA ILE A 238 27.34 -14.08 10.64
C ILE A 238 27.13 -15.17 11.70
N SER A 239 27.00 -14.78 12.97
CA SER A 239 26.72 -15.75 14.02
C SER A 239 25.38 -16.46 13.75
N PRO A 240 25.25 -17.76 14.09
CA PRO A 240 24.01 -18.51 13.84
C PRO A 240 22.80 -17.89 14.56
N GLU A 241 23.02 -17.20 15.67
CA GLU A 241 21.98 -16.51 16.45
C GLU A 241 21.46 -15.26 15.74
N GLU A 242 22.35 -14.43 15.17
CA GLU A 242 21.96 -13.26 14.36
C GLU A 242 21.28 -13.69 13.06
N CYS A 243 21.75 -14.76 12.43
CA CYS A 243 21.12 -15.35 11.24
C CYS A 243 19.67 -15.78 11.53
N LEU A 244 19.43 -16.45 12.66
CA LEU A 244 18.08 -16.84 13.09
C LEU A 244 17.19 -15.63 13.39
N GLY A 245 17.74 -14.58 14.00
CA GLY A 245 17.05 -13.32 14.22
C GLY A 245 16.59 -12.68 12.91
N LEU A 246 17.50 -12.54 11.94
CA LEU A 246 17.21 -11.95 10.64
C LEU A 246 16.21 -12.78 9.83
N ALA A 247 16.31 -14.11 9.86
CA ALA A 247 15.35 -14.99 9.19
C ALA A 247 13.95 -14.84 9.81
N ARG A 248 13.85 -14.71 11.13
CA ARG A 248 12.58 -14.46 11.83
C ARG A 248 12.00 -13.10 11.44
N ASP A 249 12.81 -12.06 11.46
CA ASP A 249 12.36 -10.71 11.14
C ASP A 249 11.93 -10.59 9.67
N LEU A 250 12.70 -11.18 8.75
CA LEU A 250 12.32 -11.26 7.35
C LEU A 250 11.04 -12.06 7.17
N THR A 251 10.84 -13.15 7.90
CA THR A 251 9.57 -13.90 7.86
C THR A 251 8.40 -13.05 8.33
N VAL A 252 8.57 -12.26 9.39
CA VAL A 252 7.56 -11.31 9.89
C VAL A 252 7.26 -10.25 8.84
N THR A 253 8.29 -9.66 8.21
CA THR A 253 8.14 -8.68 7.13
C THR A 253 7.43 -9.29 5.93
N LEU A 254 7.89 -10.44 5.42
CA LEU A 254 7.25 -11.16 4.31
C LEU A 254 5.78 -11.48 4.60
N CYS A 255 5.46 -11.83 5.85
CA CYS A 255 4.07 -11.99 6.28
C CYS A 255 3.30 -10.66 6.28
N ALA A 256 3.91 -9.55 6.71
CA ALA A 256 3.29 -8.22 6.73
C ALA A 256 2.98 -7.71 5.31
N ILE A 257 3.91 -7.88 4.37
CA ILE A 257 3.70 -7.57 2.94
C ILE A 257 2.94 -8.69 2.19
N SER A 258 2.53 -9.72 2.92
CA SER A 258 1.61 -10.75 2.44
C SER A 258 2.13 -11.67 1.34
N VAL A 259 3.44 -11.94 1.39
CA VAL A 259 4.07 -13.03 0.65
C VAL A 259 3.90 -14.32 1.44
N ARG A 260 3.36 -15.36 0.79
CA ARG A 260 3.12 -16.68 1.39
C ARG A 260 3.95 -17.77 0.74
N ASN A 261 4.18 -18.84 1.49
CA ASN A 261 4.58 -20.12 0.93
C ASN A 261 3.49 -20.59 -0.06
N GLY A 262 3.84 -20.69 -1.34
CA GLY A 262 2.92 -21.06 -2.42
C GLY A 262 2.22 -19.88 -3.11
N HIS A 263 2.61 -18.63 -2.84
CA HIS A 263 2.15 -17.50 -3.66
C HIS A 263 2.66 -17.70 -5.10
N PRO A 264 1.80 -17.67 -6.13
CA PRO A 264 2.28 -17.66 -7.50
C PRO A 264 3.14 -16.40 -7.67
N LEU A 265 4.41 -16.61 -8.04
CA LEU A 265 5.29 -15.58 -8.60
C LEU A 265 5.08 -15.56 -10.12
#